data_AF-A0A1J5PJ77-F1
#
_entry.id   AF-A0A1J5PJ77-F1
#
_cell.length_a   1.000
_cell.length_b   1.000
_cell.length_c   1.000
_cell.angle_alpha   90.00
_cell.angle_beta   90.00
_cell.angle_gamma   90.00
#
_symmetry.space_group_name_H-M   'P 1'
#
loop_
_entity.id
_entity.type
_entity.pdbx_description
1 polymer ?
#
loop_
_entity_poly.entity_id
_entity_poly.type
_entity_poly.pdbx_seq_one_letter_code
_entity_poly.pdbx_strand_id
1 'polypeptide(L)'
;MNIQTPEGDRIPDREEVLRALALLRQWAGQTSDADIARIDPALVALAPGQGTNYPDLSRAYPSDFTADAAYKASLPDLQNGPASLIVGARQQIQHVGISNFRLPIRFHTRDNGDLTLETSVTGTVSLEAEKKGINMSRIMRSFYAHSERTFSFAVIEAALDDYKSNLESFDARIQMRFSFPMKVRSLRSGLQGYQYYDIALELVEQAGVRKRIMHLDYVYSSTCPCSLELSEHARQYRNQLATPHSQRSVARISVELQDGPRLWFEDLVDLCRQGVPTETQVMVKREDEQAFAELNAANPIFVEDAARSFCAVLLDEPRVGDFRIVASHQESLHSHDAVSVLTQGPTFASESLDPKLFNTLFHVG
;
A
#
# COMPACT_ATOMS: atom_id res chain seq x y z
N MET A 1 -45.66 -50.68 52.89
CA MET A 1 -44.47 -50.02 52.33
C MET A 1 -44.97 -48.83 51.53
N ASN A 2 -45.13 -47.67 52.16
CA ASN A 2 -45.59 -46.45 51.49
C ASN A 2 -44.34 -45.67 51.07
N ILE A 3 -44.04 -45.70 49.77
CA ILE A 3 -43.02 -44.84 49.17
C ILE A 3 -43.71 -43.49 48.94
N GLN A 4 -43.38 -42.49 49.75
CA GLN A 4 -43.66 -41.10 49.40
C GLN A 4 -42.63 -40.67 48.37
N THR A 5 -43.08 -40.44 47.14
CA THR A 5 -42.26 -39.80 46.10
C THR A 5 -42.02 -38.34 46.50
N PRO A 6 -40.79 -37.81 46.46
CA PRO A 6 -40.53 -36.40 46.76
C PRO A 6 -41.22 -35.50 45.72
N GLU A 7 -41.86 -34.42 46.15
CA GLU A 7 -42.52 -33.42 45.28
C GLU A 7 -41.55 -32.64 44.34
N GLY A 8 -40.29 -33.07 44.22
CA GLY A 8 -39.21 -32.30 43.60
C GLY A 8 -39.11 -32.30 42.08
N ASP A 9 -39.83 -33.18 41.36
CA ASP A 9 -39.64 -33.39 39.90
C ASP A 9 -40.89 -33.13 39.04
N ARG A 10 -41.94 -32.51 39.58
CA ARG A 10 -43.14 -32.15 38.78
C ARG A 10 -42.93 -30.82 38.05
N ILE A 11 -43.09 -30.81 36.72
CA ILE A 11 -43.14 -29.56 35.94
C ILE A 11 -44.42 -28.79 36.34
N PRO A 12 -44.33 -27.54 36.80
CA PRO A 12 -45.49 -26.76 37.21
C PRO A 12 -46.44 -26.51 36.03
N ASP A 13 -47.73 -26.47 36.30
CA ASP A 13 -48.70 -26.06 35.29
C ASP A 13 -48.69 -24.54 35.06
N ARG A 14 -49.32 -24.09 33.97
CA ARG A 14 -49.31 -22.67 33.58
C ARG A 14 -49.91 -21.77 34.66
N GLU A 15 -50.90 -22.24 35.40
CA GLU A 15 -51.59 -21.45 36.44
C GLU A 15 -50.71 -21.32 37.69
N GLU A 16 -49.94 -22.36 38.01
CA GLU A 16 -48.89 -22.32 39.04
C GLU A 16 -47.75 -21.37 38.68
N VAL A 17 -47.25 -21.40 37.43
CA VAL A 17 -46.20 -20.48 36.98
C VAL A 17 -46.67 -19.02 37.05
N LEU A 18 -47.89 -18.74 36.62
CA LEU A 18 -48.45 -17.38 36.67
C LEU A 18 -48.63 -16.89 38.11
N ARG A 19 -49.06 -17.76 39.03
CA ARG A 19 -49.14 -17.45 40.46
C ARG A 19 -47.78 -17.19 41.08
N ALA A 20 -46.78 -18.01 40.77
CA ALA A 20 -45.40 -17.82 41.23
C ALA A 20 -44.81 -16.50 40.69
N LEU A 21 -45.03 -16.19 39.42
CA LEU A 21 -44.57 -14.94 38.81
C LEU A 21 -45.26 -13.71 39.45
N ALA A 22 -46.56 -13.78 39.72
CA ALA A 22 -47.29 -12.71 40.39
C ALA A 22 -46.76 -12.47 41.81
N LEU A 23 -46.50 -13.55 42.56
CA LEU A 23 -45.90 -13.49 43.90
C LEU A 23 -44.51 -12.85 43.87
N LEU A 24 -43.65 -13.29 42.93
CA LEU A 24 -42.29 -12.73 42.77
C LEU A 24 -42.32 -11.25 42.38
N ARG A 25 -43.22 -10.83 41.48
CA ARG A 25 -43.40 -9.41 41.11
C ARG A 25 -43.92 -8.57 42.28
N GLN A 26 -44.86 -9.09 43.05
CA GLN A 26 -45.39 -8.41 44.23
C GLN A 26 -44.30 -8.22 45.29
N TRP A 27 -43.51 -9.26 45.54
CA TRP A 27 -42.39 -9.20 46.47
C TRP A 27 -41.29 -8.24 46.00
N ALA A 28 -40.89 -8.33 44.73
CA ALA A 28 -39.90 -7.42 44.13
C ALA A 28 -40.37 -5.96 44.12
N GLY A 29 -41.68 -5.69 44.00
CA GLY A 29 -42.23 -4.33 44.08
C GLY A 29 -42.31 -3.74 45.49
N GLN A 30 -42.08 -4.53 46.54
CA GLN A 30 -42.18 -4.11 47.95
C GLN A 30 -40.84 -4.19 48.72
N THR A 31 -39.76 -4.57 48.03
CA THR A 31 -38.44 -4.86 48.62
C THR A 31 -37.36 -3.99 47.97
N SER A 32 -36.27 -3.68 48.69
CA SER A 32 -35.18 -2.86 48.14
C SER A 32 -34.34 -3.63 47.10
N ASP A 33 -33.80 -2.94 46.09
CA ASP A 33 -32.95 -3.55 45.04
C ASP A 33 -31.74 -4.31 45.63
N ALA A 34 -31.20 -3.85 46.76
CA ALA A 34 -30.08 -4.48 47.46
C ALA A 34 -30.45 -5.82 48.12
N ASP A 35 -31.69 -5.96 48.59
CA ASP A 35 -32.19 -7.19 49.19
C ASP A 35 -32.66 -8.19 48.13
N ILE A 36 -33.16 -7.71 46.99
CA ILE A 36 -33.50 -8.55 45.81
C ILE A 36 -32.24 -9.20 45.23
N ALA A 37 -31.17 -8.42 45.06
CA ALA A 37 -29.90 -8.89 44.51
C ALA A 37 -29.17 -9.93 45.38
N ARG A 38 -29.50 -10.04 46.67
CA ARG A 38 -28.96 -11.05 47.59
C ARG A 38 -29.57 -12.44 47.40
N ILE A 39 -30.78 -12.53 46.85
CA ILE A 39 -31.43 -13.81 46.54
C ILE A 39 -31.00 -14.28 45.16
N ASP A 40 -31.27 -13.46 44.13
CA ASP A 40 -30.80 -13.68 42.76
C ASP A 40 -30.87 -12.34 41.99
N PRO A 41 -29.75 -11.85 41.40
CA PRO A 41 -29.72 -10.63 40.61
C PRO A 41 -30.73 -10.58 39.44
N ALA A 42 -31.12 -11.73 38.89
CA ALA A 42 -32.09 -11.80 37.78
C ALA A 42 -33.50 -11.35 38.19
N LEU A 43 -33.82 -11.34 39.48
CA LEU A 43 -35.13 -10.93 40.01
C LEU A 43 -35.35 -9.42 40.00
N VAL A 44 -34.28 -8.61 39.87
CA VAL A 44 -34.38 -7.14 39.76
C VAL A 44 -35.21 -6.73 38.54
N ALA A 45 -35.12 -7.49 37.44
CA ALA A 45 -35.89 -7.26 36.22
C ALA A 45 -37.40 -7.54 36.36
N LEU A 46 -37.84 -8.14 37.47
CA LEU A 46 -39.26 -8.37 37.77
C LEU A 46 -39.90 -7.22 38.55
N ALA A 47 -39.11 -6.27 39.05
CA ALA A 47 -39.63 -5.10 39.75
C ALA A 47 -40.42 -4.19 38.77
N PRO A 48 -41.61 -3.71 39.16
CA PRO A 48 -42.41 -2.83 38.31
C PRO A 48 -41.66 -1.53 38.00
N GLY A 49 -41.38 -1.30 36.71
CA GLY A 49 -40.72 -0.09 36.22
C GLY A 49 -39.22 -0.22 35.93
N GLN A 50 -38.58 -1.34 36.30
CA GLN A 50 -37.21 -1.67 35.89
C GLN A 50 -37.22 -2.78 34.84
N GLY A 51 -37.82 -2.49 33.68
CA GLY A 51 -37.47 -3.22 32.48
C GLY A 51 -35.98 -3.02 32.23
N THR A 52 -35.28 -4.07 31.80
CA THR A 52 -33.95 -4.00 31.20
C THR A 52 -34.04 -3.17 29.91
N ASN A 53 -34.30 -1.88 30.03
CA ASN A 53 -34.46 -0.97 28.90
C ASN A 53 -33.06 -0.62 28.44
N TYR A 54 -32.52 -1.43 27.54
CA TYR A 54 -31.69 -0.86 26.50
C TYR A 54 -32.43 0.37 25.97
N PRO A 55 -31.78 1.56 25.89
CA PRO A 55 -32.47 2.74 25.41
C PRO A 55 -33.03 2.42 24.03
N ASP A 56 -34.31 2.73 23.82
CA ASP A 56 -34.95 2.61 22.51
C ASP A 56 -34.29 3.63 21.58
N LEU A 57 -33.24 3.19 20.88
CA LEU A 57 -32.54 4.00 19.90
C LEU A 57 -33.41 4.08 18.63
N SER A 58 -33.57 5.29 18.09
CA SER A 58 -34.28 5.49 16.82
C SER A 58 -33.57 4.72 15.70
N ARG A 59 -34.37 3.98 14.91
CA ARG A 59 -33.92 3.33 13.67
C ARG A 59 -34.17 4.19 12.43
N ALA A 60 -34.86 5.31 12.58
CA ALA A 60 -35.12 6.24 11.49
C ALA A 60 -33.91 7.17 11.31
N TYR A 61 -33.40 7.26 10.08
CA TYR A 61 -32.40 8.26 9.73
C TYR A 61 -33.06 9.64 9.69
N PRO A 62 -32.61 10.62 10.50
CA PRO A 62 -33.25 11.93 10.57
C PRO A 62 -32.83 12.78 9.37
N SER A 63 -33.57 12.69 8.26
CA SER A 63 -33.25 13.41 7.01
C SER A 63 -33.34 14.94 7.11
N ASP A 64 -34.05 15.44 8.13
CA ASP A 64 -34.25 16.85 8.46
C ASP A 64 -33.20 17.40 9.45
N PHE A 65 -32.37 16.53 10.04
CA PHE A 65 -31.33 16.96 10.96
C PHE A 65 -30.23 17.74 10.23
N THR A 66 -29.98 18.96 10.71
CA THR A 66 -28.90 19.82 10.22
C THR A 66 -27.91 20.08 11.36
N ALA A 67 -26.66 19.68 11.17
CA ALA A 67 -25.59 19.94 12.13
C ALA A 67 -25.14 21.41 12.05
N ASP A 68 -25.77 22.26 12.85
CA ASP A 68 -25.40 23.67 12.99
C ASP A 68 -24.05 23.85 13.73
N ALA A 69 -23.58 25.09 13.85
CA ALA A 69 -22.30 25.38 14.49
C ALA A 69 -22.27 24.99 15.98
N ALA A 70 -23.38 25.16 16.70
CA ALA A 70 -23.47 24.86 18.13
C ALA A 70 -23.41 23.34 18.37
N TYR A 71 -24.15 22.56 17.57
CA TYR A 71 -24.10 21.11 17.60
C TYR A 71 -22.71 20.59 17.20
N LYS A 72 -22.10 21.12 16.14
CA LYS A 72 -20.73 20.72 15.75
C LYS A 72 -19.71 20.97 16.86
N ALA A 73 -19.87 22.05 17.63
CA ALA A 73 -19.01 22.36 18.77
C ALA A 73 -19.25 21.45 19.98
N SER A 74 -20.42 20.81 20.10
CA SER A 74 -20.71 19.84 21.16
C SER A 74 -20.22 18.42 20.85
N LEU A 75 -19.83 18.16 19.60
CA LEU A 75 -19.29 16.86 19.20
C LEU A 75 -17.95 16.59 19.89
N PRO A 76 -17.74 15.36 20.41
CA PRO A 76 -16.51 15.01 21.09
C PRO A 76 -15.34 14.93 20.08
N ASP A 77 -14.24 15.60 20.41
CA ASP A 77 -12.98 15.52 19.65
C ASP A 77 -11.94 14.73 20.43
N LEU A 78 -12.01 13.40 20.31
CA LEU A 78 -11.08 12.50 20.98
C LEU A 78 -9.65 12.60 20.44
N GLN A 79 -9.46 13.09 19.22
CA GLN A 79 -8.14 13.16 18.59
C GLN A 79 -7.31 14.31 19.16
N ASN A 80 -7.97 15.42 19.49
CA ASN A 80 -7.40 16.56 20.23
C ASN A 80 -7.63 16.46 21.75
N GLY A 81 -8.07 15.28 22.23
CA GLY A 81 -8.29 15.02 23.65
C GLY A 81 -6.98 14.95 24.46
N PRO A 82 -7.06 14.95 25.80
CA PRO A 82 -5.87 14.98 26.66
C PRO A 82 -4.99 13.74 26.49
N ALA A 83 -3.68 13.91 26.68
CA ALA A 83 -2.67 12.84 26.60
C ALA A 83 -2.93 11.67 27.59
N SER A 84 -3.76 11.87 28.62
CA SER A 84 -4.23 10.81 29.52
C SER A 84 -5.03 9.72 28.81
N LEU A 85 -5.56 10.00 27.61
CA LEU A 85 -6.31 9.03 26.81
C LEU A 85 -5.42 8.24 25.83
N ILE A 86 -4.09 8.43 25.85
CA ILE A 86 -3.13 7.65 25.07
C ILE A 86 -3.00 6.26 25.67
N VAL A 87 -3.01 5.23 24.82
CA VAL A 87 -2.82 3.83 25.21
C VAL A 87 -1.41 3.40 24.81
N GLY A 88 -0.65 2.85 25.76
CA GLY A 88 0.71 2.37 25.53
C GLY A 88 1.79 3.41 25.85
N ALA A 89 3.01 3.14 25.37
CA ALA A 89 4.13 4.05 25.57
C ALA A 89 3.97 5.31 24.72
N ARG A 90 4.24 6.47 25.32
CA ARG A 90 4.27 7.75 24.63
C ARG A 90 5.55 7.85 23.82
N GLN A 91 5.48 7.42 22.58
CA GLN A 91 6.60 7.43 21.64
C GLN A 91 6.22 8.21 20.41
N GLN A 92 7.20 8.84 19.78
CA GLN A 92 7.01 9.46 18.48
C GLN A 92 6.68 8.38 17.45
N ILE A 93 5.62 8.60 16.68
CA ILE A 93 5.28 7.75 15.54
C ILE A 93 5.85 8.43 14.29
N GLN A 94 6.72 7.74 13.56
CA GLN A 94 7.39 8.31 12.38
C GLN A 94 6.42 8.44 11.19
N HIS A 95 5.47 7.50 11.07
CA HIS A 95 4.48 7.51 10.00
C HIS A 95 3.09 7.15 10.52
N VAL A 96 2.15 8.10 10.42
CA VAL A 96 0.72 7.90 10.60
C VAL A 96 -0.03 8.66 9.52
N GLY A 97 -1.08 8.06 8.94
CA GLY A 97 -1.78 8.65 7.81
C GLY A 97 -2.73 7.69 7.10
N ILE A 98 -2.93 7.95 5.81
CA ILE A 98 -3.76 7.14 4.91
C ILE A 98 -2.89 6.42 3.89
N SER A 99 -3.35 5.25 3.45
CA SER A 99 -2.68 4.47 2.42
C SER A 99 -3.69 4.01 1.37
N ASN A 100 -3.24 3.94 0.12
CA ASN A 100 -3.98 3.37 -1.01
C ASN A 100 -5.34 4.04 -1.33
N PHE A 101 -5.43 5.35 -1.14
CA PHE A 101 -6.56 6.14 -1.65
C PHE A 101 -6.40 6.40 -3.15
N ARG A 102 -7.46 6.36 -3.95
CA ARG A 102 -7.37 6.46 -5.41
C ARG A 102 -7.94 7.77 -5.95
N LEU A 103 -7.20 8.39 -6.86
CA LEU A 103 -7.59 9.61 -7.58
C LEU A 103 -7.29 9.51 -9.07
N PRO A 104 -8.14 10.09 -9.95
CA PRO A 104 -7.76 10.36 -11.33
C PRO A 104 -6.82 11.57 -11.36
N ILE A 105 -5.57 11.37 -11.76
CA ILE A 105 -4.54 12.42 -11.81
C ILE A 105 -4.05 12.58 -13.24
N ARG A 106 -3.88 13.83 -13.69
CA ARG A 106 -3.39 14.16 -15.04
C ARG A 106 -1.87 14.30 -15.07
N PHE A 107 -1.15 13.45 -15.78
CA PHE A 107 0.30 13.48 -15.95
C PHE A 107 0.69 14.03 -17.33
N HIS A 108 1.83 14.73 -17.39
CA HIS A 108 2.46 15.15 -18.63
C HIS A 108 3.41 14.08 -19.16
N THR A 109 3.44 13.90 -20.47
CA THR A 109 4.41 13.06 -21.18
C THR A 109 5.55 13.90 -21.76
N ARG A 110 6.68 13.26 -22.07
CA ARG A 110 7.85 13.91 -22.68
C ARG A 110 7.52 14.61 -24.00
N ASP A 111 6.61 14.02 -24.79
CA ASP A 111 6.19 14.54 -26.10
C ASP A 111 5.04 15.57 -26.01
N ASN A 112 4.91 16.24 -24.86
CA ASN A 112 3.94 17.31 -24.60
C ASN A 112 2.46 16.88 -24.72
N GLY A 113 2.17 15.62 -24.36
CA GLY A 113 0.80 15.10 -24.18
C GLY A 113 0.37 15.07 -22.71
N ASP A 114 -0.94 14.92 -22.49
CA ASP A 114 -1.53 14.76 -21.15
C ASP A 114 -2.29 13.43 -21.07
N LEU A 115 -2.15 12.74 -19.93
CA LEU A 115 -2.82 11.47 -19.65
C LEU A 115 -3.48 11.54 -18.29
N THR A 116 -4.74 11.11 -18.16
CA THR A 116 -5.38 10.97 -16.85
C THR A 116 -5.34 9.51 -16.43
N LEU A 117 -4.65 9.23 -15.32
CA LEU A 117 -4.42 7.87 -14.81
C LEU A 117 -5.02 7.71 -13.41
N GLU A 118 -5.58 6.53 -13.14
CA GLU A 118 -5.88 6.13 -11.76
C GLU A 118 -4.57 6.05 -10.97
N THR A 119 -4.51 6.81 -9.88
CA THR A 119 -3.32 6.94 -9.04
C THR A 119 -3.64 6.59 -7.60
N SER A 120 -2.90 5.64 -7.04
CA SER A 120 -2.93 5.28 -5.62
C SER A 120 -2.04 6.24 -4.83
N VAL A 121 -2.59 6.91 -3.83
CA VAL A 121 -1.94 7.91 -2.99
C VAL A 121 -1.82 7.38 -1.57
N THR A 122 -0.64 7.50 -0.99
CA THR A 122 -0.34 7.26 0.42
C THR A 122 0.27 8.53 1.00
N GLY A 123 -0.32 9.05 2.06
CA GLY A 123 0.13 10.27 2.72
C GLY A 123 0.29 10.04 4.21
N THR A 124 1.48 10.30 4.76
CA THR A 124 1.80 10.06 6.18
C THR A 124 2.61 11.21 6.77
N VAL A 125 2.39 11.52 8.04
CA VAL A 125 3.18 12.47 8.83
C VAL A 125 3.78 11.79 10.06
N SER A 126 4.76 12.44 10.66
CA SER A 126 5.16 12.14 12.03
C SER A 126 4.11 12.62 13.05
N LEU A 127 4.01 11.94 14.19
CA LEU A 127 3.16 12.33 15.32
C LEU A 127 3.99 12.32 16.60
N GLU A 128 3.96 13.43 17.32
CA GLU A 128 4.66 13.61 18.59
C GLU A 128 4.11 12.67 19.69
N ALA A 129 4.97 12.28 20.62
CA ALA A 129 4.66 11.32 21.70
C ALA A 129 3.47 11.71 22.59
N GLU A 130 3.21 13.02 22.73
CA GLU A 130 2.15 13.57 23.58
C GLU A 130 0.85 13.87 22.82
N LYS A 131 0.83 13.69 21.50
CA LYS A 131 -0.38 13.86 20.67
C LYS A 131 -1.09 12.51 20.51
N LYS A 132 -2.40 12.47 20.76
CA LYS A 132 -3.19 11.23 20.69
C LYS A 132 -3.43 10.73 19.28
N GLY A 133 -3.57 11.62 18.30
CA GLY A 133 -3.83 11.22 16.92
C GLY A 133 -3.80 12.39 15.95
N ILE A 134 -3.96 12.09 14.67
CA ILE A 134 -4.12 13.07 13.60
C ILE A 134 -5.55 13.08 13.08
N ASN A 135 -5.97 14.22 12.51
CA ASN A 135 -7.25 14.29 11.82
C ASN A 135 -7.14 13.70 10.40
N MET A 136 -7.43 12.40 10.28
CA MET A 136 -7.36 11.64 9.02
C MET A 136 -8.17 12.26 7.87
N SER A 137 -9.30 12.91 8.17
CA SER A 137 -10.13 13.55 7.14
C SER A 137 -9.49 14.79 6.52
N ARG A 138 -8.58 15.47 7.25
CA ARG A 138 -7.87 16.66 6.72
C ARG A 138 -6.91 16.26 5.61
N ILE A 139 -6.26 15.11 5.77
CA ILE A 139 -5.33 14.53 4.79
C ILE A 139 -5.99 14.40 3.42
N MET A 140 -7.14 13.73 3.39
CA MET A 140 -7.93 13.52 2.18
C MET A 140 -8.36 14.85 1.54
N ARG A 141 -8.83 15.80 2.34
CA ARG A 141 -9.26 17.12 1.84
C ARG A 141 -8.11 17.91 1.21
N SER A 142 -6.92 17.87 1.78
CA SER A 142 -5.72 18.47 1.18
C SER A 142 -5.44 17.87 -0.19
N PHE A 143 -5.52 16.54 -0.36
CA PHE A 143 -5.32 15.92 -1.67
C PHE A 143 -6.40 16.31 -2.70
N TYR A 144 -7.67 16.32 -2.30
CA TYR A 144 -8.77 16.72 -3.19
C TYR A 144 -8.70 18.19 -3.62
N ALA A 145 -8.19 19.08 -2.77
CA ALA A 145 -7.99 20.48 -3.12
C ALA A 145 -6.99 20.67 -4.28
N HIS A 146 -6.09 19.69 -4.47
CA HIS A 146 -5.06 19.72 -5.50
C HIS A 146 -5.30 18.74 -6.66
N SER A 147 -6.26 17.81 -6.54
CA SER A 147 -6.44 16.70 -7.49
C SER A 147 -6.91 17.12 -8.88
N GLU A 148 -7.60 18.26 -9.01
CA GLU A 148 -8.06 18.78 -10.30
C GLU A 148 -6.96 19.52 -11.09
N ARG A 149 -5.82 19.77 -10.46
CA ARG A 149 -4.67 20.41 -11.12
C ARG A 149 -3.92 19.38 -11.97
N THR A 150 -3.29 19.86 -13.04
CA THR A 150 -2.38 19.01 -13.80
C THR A 150 -1.14 18.70 -12.95
N PHE A 151 -0.76 17.43 -12.90
CA PHE A 151 0.27 16.93 -12.01
C PHE A 151 1.63 17.56 -12.27
N SER A 152 2.29 17.97 -11.20
CA SER A 152 3.71 18.27 -11.15
C SER A 152 4.22 18.06 -9.73
N PHE A 153 5.54 17.96 -9.54
CA PHE A 153 6.12 17.96 -8.20
C PHE A 153 5.70 19.19 -7.39
N ALA A 154 5.53 20.36 -8.01
CA ALA A 154 5.02 21.55 -7.33
C ALA A 154 3.61 21.37 -6.74
N VAL A 155 2.76 20.54 -7.36
CA VAL A 155 1.44 20.22 -6.82
C VAL A 155 1.55 19.26 -5.63
N ILE A 156 2.45 18.27 -5.68
CA ILE A 156 2.71 17.40 -4.52
C ILE A 156 3.31 18.22 -3.37
N GLU A 157 4.23 19.12 -3.66
CA GLU A 157 4.86 20.01 -2.69
C GLU A 157 3.83 20.90 -2.01
N ALA A 158 2.95 21.57 -2.77
CA ALA A 158 1.85 22.34 -2.20
C ALA A 158 0.90 21.47 -1.36
N ALA A 159 0.60 20.25 -1.82
CA ALA A 159 -0.20 19.31 -1.04
C ALA A 159 0.52 18.89 0.26
N LEU A 160 1.84 18.70 0.24
CA LEU A 160 2.66 18.39 1.42
C LEU A 160 2.70 19.56 2.40
N ASP A 161 2.83 20.78 1.92
CA ASP A 161 2.85 22.00 2.75
C ASP A 161 1.50 22.24 3.44
N ASP A 162 0.40 22.09 2.69
CA ASP A 162 -0.96 22.12 3.26
C ASP A 162 -1.14 20.97 4.26
N TYR A 163 -0.58 19.81 3.96
CA TYR A 163 -0.68 18.63 4.83
C TYR A 163 0.07 18.82 6.16
N LYS A 164 1.28 19.40 6.12
CA LYS A 164 2.08 19.73 7.31
C LYS A 164 1.46 20.84 8.14
N SER A 165 1.02 21.92 7.51
CA SER A 165 0.43 23.07 8.22
C SER A 165 -0.89 22.70 8.93
N ASN A 166 -1.73 21.87 8.31
CA ASN A 166 -3.00 21.44 8.90
C ASN A 166 -2.86 20.49 10.10
N LEU A 167 -1.67 19.89 10.29
CA LEU A 167 -1.39 18.86 11.30
C LEU A 167 -0.29 19.27 12.30
N GLU A 168 0.35 20.42 12.10
CA GLU A 168 1.45 20.92 12.93
C GLU A 168 2.53 19.85 13.16
N SER A 169 3.01 19.23 12.07
CA SER A 169 3.99 18.14 12.09
C SER A 169 5.32 18.51 11.44
N PHE A 170 6.40 17.86 11.90
CA PHE A 170 7.77 18.12 11.45
C PHE A 170 8.10 17.39 10.15
N ASP A 171 7.78 16.09 10.07
CA ASP A 171 8.10 15.24 8.93
C ASP A 171 6.83 14.80 8.19
N ALA A 172 6.92 14.74 6.87
CA ALA A 172 5.81 14.33 6.01
C ALA A 172 6.29 13.57 4.78
N ARG A 173 5.45 12.66 4.30
CA ARG A 173 5.72 11.82 3.12
C ARG A 173 4.45 11.64 2.30
N ILE A 174 4.57 11.84 1.00
CA ILE A 174 3.52 11.53 0.02
C ILE A 174 4.12 10.58 -1.02
N GLN A 175 3.40 9.50 -1.31
CA GLN A 175 3.73 8.57 -2.38
C GLN A 175 2.52 8.39 -3.30
N MET A 176 2.76 8.47 -4.60
CA MET A 176 1.77 8.34 -5.67
C MET A 176 2.19 7.23 -6.61
N ARG A 177 1.38 6.18 -6.76
CA ARG A 177 1.65 5.01 -7.59
C ARG A 177 0.64 4.90 -8.71
N PHE A 178 1.11 4.68 -9.94
CA PHE A 178 0.28 4.59 -11.13
C PHE A 178 0.95 3.73 -12.21
N SER A 179 0.14 3.24 -13.15
CA SER A 179 0.63 2.47 -14.29
C SER A 179 0.71 3.37 -15.52
N PHE A 180 1.93 3.67 -15.96
CA PHE A 180 2.22 4.64 -17.02
C PHE A 180 2.32 3.96 -18.39
N PRO A 181 1.49 4.32 -19.38
CA PRO A 181 1.53 3.72 -20.70
C PRO A 181 2.55 4.41 -21.61
N MET A 182 3.40 3.64 -22.29
CA MET A 182 4.22 4.12 -23.41
C MET A 182 3.99 3.29 -24.65
N LYS A 183 4.01 3.94 -25.81
CA LYS A 183 3.91 3.24 -27.10
C LYS A 183 5.29 2.74 -27.52
N VAL A 184 5.44 1.42 -27.63
CA VAL A 184 6.72 0.76 -27.96
C VAL A 184 6.61 0.12 -29.34
N ARG A 185 7.68 0.23 -30.14
CA ARG A 185 7.78 -0.39 -31.47
C ARG A 185 8.46 -1.76 -31.36
N SER A 186 7.95 -2.73 -32.10
CA SER A 186 8.57 -4.06 -32.24
C SER A 186 9.93 -3.99 -32.96
N LEU A 187 10.80 -4.95 -32.66
CA LEU A 187 12.20 -4.96 -33.12
C LEU A 187 12.38 -4.91 -34.64
N ARG A 188 11.53 -5.58 -35.43
CA ARG A 188 11.70 -5.72 -36.89
C ARG A 188 10.43 -5.41 -37.69
N SER A 189 9.27 -5.87 -37.26
CA SER A 189 8.02 -5.77 -38.05
C SER A 189 7.45 -4.36 -38.15
N GLY A 190 7.95 -3.44 -37.32
CA GLY A 190 7.46 -2.06 -37.25
C GLY A 190 6.09 -1.91 -36.58
N LEU A 191 5.50 -3.00 -36.05
CA LEU A 191 4.30 -2.94 -35.21
C LEU A 191 4.53 -2.08 -33.97
N GLN A 192 3.43 -1.62 -33.36
CA GLN A 192 3.48 -0.79 -32.16
C GLN A 192 2.36 -1.19 -31.19
N GLY A 193 2.69 -1.32 -29.91
CA GLY A 193 1.75 -1.59 -28.84
C GLY A 193 2.03 -0.73 -27.60
N TYR A 194 1.10 -0.72 -26.64
CA TYR A 194 1.31 -0.04 -25.37
C TYR A 194 1.96 -0.98 -24.35
N GLN A 195 3.12 -0.59 -23.83
CA GLN A 195 3.75 -1.16 -22.66
C GLN A 195 3.36 -0.30 -21.45
N TYR A 196 3.03 -0.95 -20.34
CA TYR A 196 2.76 -0.25 -19.09
C TYR A 196 3.94 -0.42 -18.13
N TYR A 197 4.24 0.65 -17.40
CA TYR A 197 5.31 0.70 -16.40
C TYR A 197 4.72 1.10 -15.06
N ASP A 198 5.03 0.34 -14.02
CA ASP A 198 4.63 0.69 -12.67
C ASP A 198 5.59 1.73 -12.12
N ILE A 199 5.05 2.94 -11.90
CA ILE A 199 5.80 4.08 -11.42
C ILE A 199 5.28 4.49 -10.05
N ALA A 200 6.20 4.83 -9.14
CA ALA A 200 5.88 5.54 -7.92
C ALA A 200 6.66 6.85 -7.84
N LEU A 201 5.97 7.93 -7.49
CA LEU A 201 6.59 9.21 -7.18
C LEU A 201 6.45 9.44 -5.70
N GLU A 202 7.55 9.83 -5.08
CA GLU A 202 7.62 10.01 -3.66
C GLU A 202 8.25 11.36 -3.32
N LEU A 203 7.59 12.10 -2.43
CA LEU A 203 8.10 13.32 -1.86
C LEU A 203 8.25 13.10 -0.35
N VAL A 204 9.48 13.22 0.13
CA VAL A 204 9.82 13.09 1.54
C VAL A 204 10.32 14.44 2.03
N GLU A 205 9.79 14.88 3.16
CA GLU A 205 10.40 15.97 3.92
C GLU A 205 10.67 15.50 5.33
N GLN A 206 11.96 15.46 5.68
CA GLN A 206 12.43 15.02 6.98
C GLN A 206 13.48 15.99 7.51
N ALA A 207 13.33 16.45 8.75
CA ALA A 207 14.23 17.42 9.37
C ALA A 207 14.48 18.67 8.50
N GLY A 208 13.47 19.11 7.75
CA GLY A 208 13.54 20.28 6.86
C GLY A 208 14.24 20.03 5.52
N VAL A 209 14.70 18.80 5.24
CA VAL A 209 15.29 18.42 3.95
C VAL A 209 14.23 17.72 3.11
N ARG A 210 13.99 18.26 1.91
CA ARG A 210 13.04 17.73 0.95
C ARG A 210 13.75 16.90 -0.12
N LYS A 211 13.23 15.70 -0.40
CA LYS A 211 13.73 14.79 -1.43
C LYS A 211 12.60 14.35 -2.35
N ARG A 212 12.84 14.42 -3.65
CA ARG A 212 11.95 13.90 -4.69
C ARG A 212 12.53 12.59 -5.18
N ILE A 213 11.74 11.53 -5.17
CA ILE A 213 12.17 10.20 -5.56
C ILE A 213 11.23 9.64 -6.61
N MET A 214 11.79 9.02 -7.64
CA MET A 214 11.05 8.26 -8.65
C MET A 214 11.42 6.78 -8.54
N HIS A 215 10.41 5.93 -8.56
CA HIS A 215 10.55 4.49 -8.59
C HIS A 215 9.96 3.95 -9.90
N LEU A 216 10.65 3.01 -10.52
CA LEU A 216 10.25 2.33 -11.73
C LEU A 216 10.48 0.82 -11.58
N ASP A 217 9.46 0.02 -11.82
CA ASP A 217 9.63 -1.43 -12.02
C ASP A 217 9.80 -1.71 -13.51
N TYR A 218 11.04 -2.02 -13.91
CA TYR A 218 11.40 -2.32 -15.30
C TYR A 218 11.41 -3.83 -15.53
N VAL A 219 10.62 -4.29 -16.50
CA VAL A 219 10.45 -5.72 -16.84
C VAL A 219 11.28 -6.06 -18.07
N TYR A 220 12.17 -7.04 -17.93
CA TYR A 220 13.09 -7.47 -18.99
C TYR A 220 13.21 -8.98 -19.03
N SER A 221 13.84 -9.50 -20.08
CA SER A 221 14.24 -10.91 -20.16
C SER A 221 15.71 -11.06 -19.80
N SER A 222 16.02 -12.04 -18.96
CA SER A 222 17.40 -12.38 -18.61
C SER A 222 17.71 -13.80 -19.05
N THR A 223 18.74 -13.95 -19.90
CA THR A 223 19.32 -15.24 -20.25
C THR A 223 20.57 -15.47 -19.41
N CYS A 224 20.65 -16.62 -18.73
CA CYS A 224 21.80 -16.95 -17.91
C CYS A 224 23.05 -17.22 -18.77
N PRO A 225 24.17 -16.50 -18.56
CA PRO A 225 25.41 -16.73 -19.29
C PRO A 225 25.91 -18.17 -19.20
N CYS A 226 25.88 -18.77 -18.01
CA CYS A 226 26.28 -20.17 -17.81
C CYS A 226 25.43 -21.13 -18.65
N SER A 227 24.11 -20.92 -18.68
CA SER A 227 23.21 -21.81 -19.41
C SER A 227 23.40 -21.69 -20.91
N LEU A 228 23.66 -20.48 -21.42
CA LEU A 228 24.03 -20.25 -22.81
C LEU A 228 25.32 -20.99 -23.18
N GLU A 229 26.39 -20.80 -22.40
CA GLU A 229 27.67 -21.46 -22.66
C GLU A 229 27.57 -23.00 -22.64
N LEU A 230 26.86 -23.56 -21.65
CA LEU A 230 26.66 -25.01 -21.57
C LEU A 230 25.78 -25.56 -22.70
N SER A 231 24.79 -24.78 -23.16
CA SER A 231 23.96 -25.15 -24.30
C SER A 231 24.78 -25.16 -25.59
N GLU A 232 25.63 -24.16 -25.81
CA GLU A 232 26.55 -24.12 -26.95
C GLU A 232 27.57 -25.27 -26.90
N HIS A 233 28.12 -25.57 -25.73
CA HIS A 233 29.00 -26.72 -25.55
C HIS A 233 28.29 -28.04 -25.92
N ALA A 234 27.04 -28.25 -25.49
CA ALA A 234 26.27 -29.45 -25.87
C ALA A 234 26.02 -29.53 -27.39
N ARG A 235 25.72 -28.39 -28.04
CA ARG A 235 25.54 -28.32 -29.49
C ARG A 235 26.83 -28.66 -30.24
N GLN A 236 27.95 -28.08 -29.84
CA GLN A 236 29.25 -28.22 -30.51
C GLN A 236 29.87 -29.60 -30.31
N TYR A 237 29.91 -30.10 -29.08
CA TYR A 237 30.69 -31.30 -28.73
C TYR A 237 29.86 -32.58 -28.67
N ARG A 238 28.54 -32.46 -28.53
CA ARG A 238 27.63 -33.61 -28.41
C ARG A 238 26.61 -33.69 -29.54
N ASN A 239 26.60 -32.73 -30.47
CA ASN A 239 25.59 -32.59 -31.51
C ASN A 239 24.16 -32.68 -30.96
N GLN A 240 23.97 -32.17 -29.73
CA GLN A 240 22.71 -32.24 -29.01
C GLN A 240 22.06 -30.87 -29.06
N LEU A 241 20.81 -30.82 -29.54
CA LEU A 241 20.00 -29.61 -29.39
C LEU A 241 19.80 -29.36 -27.89
N ALA A 242 20.20 -28.18 -27.44
CA ALA A 242 20.05 -27.69 -26.08
C ALA A 242 19.53 -26.25 -26.15
N THR A 243 18.71 -25.85 -25.18
CA THR A 243 18.15 -24.49 -25.11
C THR A 243 18.58 -23.86 -23.80
N PRO A 244 19.22 -22.69 -23.83
CA PRO A 244 19.55 -21.98 -22.59
C PRO A 244 18.29 -21.49 -21.92
N HIS A 245 18.29 -21.46 -20.59
CA HIS A 245 17.17 -20.91 -19.87
C HIS A 245 17.19 -19.37 -19.92
N SER A 246 16.01 -18.82 -20.13
CA SER A 246 15.71 -17.40 -20.10
C SER A 246 14.41 -17.20 -19.36
N GLN A 247 14.30 -16.11 -18.62
CA GLN A 247 13.12 -15.83 -17.81
C GLN A 247 12.73 -14.37 -17.91
N ARG A 248 11.54 -14.05 -17.39
CA ARG A 248 11.12 -12.68 -17.10
C ARG A 248 11.74 -12.25 -15.78
N SER A 249 12.28 -11.04 -15.75
CA SER A 249 12.96 -10.46 -14.60
C SER A 249 12.43 -9.05 -14.36
N VAL A 250 12.54 -8.59 -13.12
CA VAL A 250 12.09 -7.24 -12.73
C VAL A 250 13.23 -6.54 -12.01
N ALA A 251 13.52 -5.31 -12.40
CA ALA A 251 14.40 -4.41 -11.67
C ALA A 251 13.59 -3.22 -11.17
N ARG A 252 13.52 -3.05 -9.85
CA ARG A 252 13.00 -1.83 -9.22
C ARG A 252 14.12 -0.81 -9.09
N ILE A 253 14.02 0.25 -9.88
CA ILE A 253 14.96 1.36 -9.93
C ILE A 253 14.36 2.50 -9.13
N SER A 254 15.01 2.90 -8.04
CA SER A 254 14.62 4.04 -7.20
C SER A 254 15.69 5.11 -7.31
N VAL A 255 15.34 6.32 -7.74
CA VAL A 255 16.29 7.42 -7.96
C VAL A 255 15.84 8.69 -7.24
N GLU A 256 16.76 9.33 -6.53
CA GLU A 256 16.58 10.71 -6.05
C GLU A 256 16.76 11.67 -7.24
N LEU A 257 15.81 12.59 -7.41
CA LEU A 257 15.79 13.54 -8.53
C LEU A 257 16.49 14.83 -8.14
N GLN A 258 17.60 15.13 -8.81
CA GLN A 258 18.33 16.38 -8.61
C GLN A 258 17.56 17.59 -9.12
N ASP A 259 17.89 18.76 -8.59
CA ASP A 259 17.39 20.02 -9.13
C ASP A 259 17.98 20.31 -10.51
N GLY A 260 17.17 20.89 -11.40
CA GLY A 260 17.59 21.22 -12.76
C GLY A 260 16.58 20.74 -13.81
N PRO A 261 17.06 20.35 -15.01
CA PRO A 261 16.20 19.84 -16.07
C PRO A 261 15.41 18.62 -15.60
N ARG A 262 14.13 18.56 -15.98
CA ARG A 262 13.24 17.44 -15.63
C ARG A 262 13.78 16.12 -16.18
N LEU A 263 13.87 15.11 -15.32
CA LEU A 263 13.98 13.71 -15.73
C LEU A 263 12.55 13.17 -15.95
N TRP A 264 12.23 12.84 -17.20
CA TRP A 264 10.92 12.29 -17.54
C TRP A 264 10.84 10.80 -17.16
N PHE A 265 9.62 10.27 -17.02
CA PHE A 265 9.41 8.83 -16.79
C PHE A 265 10.02 8.01 -17.92
N GLU A 266 9.81 8.49 -19.15
CA GLU A 266 10.34 7.93 -20.38
C GLU A 266 11.88 7.95 -20.41
N ASP A 267 12.51 8.97 -19.83
CA ASP A 267 13.98 9.03 -19.75
C ASP A 267 14.53 7.92 -18.85
N LEU A 268 13.88 7.66 -17.70
CA LEU A 268 14.31 6.58 -16.80
C LEU A 268 14.11 5.20 -17.44
N VAL A 269 13.03 5.01 -18.19
CA VAL A 269 12.81 3.80 -19.00
C VAL A 269 13.90 3.67 -20.07
N ASP A 270 14.24 4.75 -20.77
CA ASP A 270 15.29 4.75 -21.79
C ASP A 270 16.68 4.46 -21.20
N LEU A 271 16.98 4.95 -19.99
CA LEU A 271 18.18 4.56 -19.23
C LEU A 271 18.19 3.06 -18.89
N CYS A 272 17.04 2.51 -18.45
CA CYS A 272 16.93 1.07 -18.20
C CYS A 272 17.17 0.24 -19.46
N ARG A 273 16.65 0.68 -20.61
CA ARG A 273 16.91 0.04 -21.92
C ARG A 273 18.38 0.11 -22.33
N GLN A 274 19.07 1.20 -22.00
CA GLN A 274 20.52 1.31 -22.25
C GLN A 274 21.32 0.35 -21.36
N GLY A 275 20.94 0.21 -20.08
CA GLY A 275 21.60 -0.71 -19.16
C GLY A 275 21.30 -2.18 -19.47
N VAL A 276 20.03 -2.53 -19.73
CA VAL A 276 19.60 -3.89 -20.06
C VAL A 276 18.60 -3.83 -21.23
N PRO A 277 19.03 -4.12 -22.47
CA PRO A 277 18.26 -3.84 -23.68
C PRO A 277 17.15 -4.87 -23.97
N THR A 278 17.06 -5.94 -23.19
CA THR A 278 16.14 -7.06 -23.38
C THR A 278 14.75 -6.82 -22.79
N GLU A 279 14.23 -5.59 -22.92
CA GLU A 279 12.86 -5.26 -22.51
C GLU A 279 11.83 -6.20 -23.16
N THR A 280 10.81 -6.60 -22.41
CA THR A 280 9.72 -7.41 -22.96
C THR A 280 8.99 -6.70 -24.10
N GLN A 281 8.66 -7.45 -25.15
CA GLN A 281 7.96 -6.94 -26.33
C GLN A 281 6.44 -7.00 -26.15
N VAL A 282 5.72 -5.99 -26.67
CA VAL A 282 4.24 -5.91 -26.57
C VAL A 282 3.55 -6.65 -27.72
N MET A 283 3.85 -6.23 -28.95
CA MET A 283 3.31 -6.84 -30.17
C MET A 283 4.47 -7.42 -30.96
N VAL A 284 4.32 -8.64 -31.46
CA VAL A 284 5.38 -9.33 -32.21
C VAL A 284 4.80 -10.11 -33.38
N LYS A 285 5.61 -10.24 -34.43
CA LYS A 285 5.51 -11.28 -35.46
C LYS A 285 6.69 -12.23 -35.35
N ARG A 286 6.73 -13.26 -36.20
CA ARG A 286 7.81 -14.27 -36.25
C ARG A 286 9.20 -13.64 -36.36
N GLU A 287 9.35 -12.60 -37.19
CA GLU A 287 10.60 -11.87 -37.35
C GLU A 287 11.03 -11.14 -36.06
N ASP A 288 10.09 -10.65 -35.26
CA ASP A 288 10.37 -10.00 -33.97
C ASP A 288 10.72 -11.02 -32.89
N GLU A 289 10.04 -12.18 -32.87
CA GLU A 289 10.36 -13.28 -31.95
C GLU A 289 11.79 -13.77 -32.18
N GLN A 290 12.19 -13.95 -33.44
CA GLN A 290 13.58 -14.28 -33.79
C GLN A 290 14.55 -13.17 -33.36
N ALA A 291 14.21 -11.90 -33.63
CA ALA A 291 15.03 -10.77 -33.24
C ALA A 291 15.23 -10.70 -31.72
N PHE A 292 14.19 -11.01 -30.95
CA PHE A 292 14.24 -11.02 -29.50
C PHE A 292 15.09 -12.18 -28.98
N ALA A 293 15.00 -13.37 -29.59
CA ALA A 293 15.88 -14.49 -29.26
C ALA A 293 17.36 -14.15 -29.53
N GLU A 294 17.67 -13.50 -30.65
CA GLU A 294 19.02 -13.03 -30.98
C GLU A 294 19.49 -11.94 -30.01
N LEU A 295 18.61 -10.99 -29.64
CA LEU A 295 18.92 -9.93 -28.68
C LEU A 295 19.25 -10.50 -27.30
N ASN A 296 18.50 -11.49 -26.81
CA ASN A 296 18.78 -12.18 -25.56
C ASN A 296 20.10 -12.95 -25.60
N ALA A 297 20.37 -13.67 -26.70
CA ALA A 297 21.63 -14.39 -26.88
C ALA A 297 22.85 -13.45 -26.95
N ALA A 298 22.67 -12.24 -27.48
CA ALA A 298 23.71 -11.21 -27.52
C ALA A 298 23.96 -10.51 -26.17
N ASN A 299 23.00 -10.59 -25.24
CA ASN A 299 23.05 -9.90 -23.94
C ASN A 299 22.74 -10.87 -22.77
N PRO A 300 23.47 -12.00 -22.63
CA PRO A 300 23.30 -12.86 -21.46
C PRO A 300 23.80 -12.13 -20.21
N ILE A 301 23.09 -12.24 -19.09
CA ILE A 301 23.37 -11.44 -17.91
C ILE A 301 23.03 -12.16 -16.60
N PHE A 302 23.93 -12.09 -15.62
CA PHE A 302 23.64 -12.49 -14.24
C PHE A 302 22.87 -11.40 -13.49
N VAL A 303 22.24 -11.74 -12.37
CA VAL A 303 21.46 -10.77 -11.58
C VAL A 303 22.35 -9.68 -10.96
N GLU A 304 23.60 -10.00 -10.65
CA GLU A 304 24.62 -9.07 -10.17
C GLU A 304 25.05 -8.10 -11.27
N ASP A 305 25.25 -8.61 -12.48
CA ASP A 305 25.68 -7.81 -13.62
C ASP A 305 24.54 -6.93 -14.14
N ALA A 306 23.29 -7.36 -14.03
CA ALA A 306 22.12 -6.51 -14.30
C ALA A 306 22.13 -5.29 -13.37
N ALA A 307 22.32 -5.49 -12.06
CA ALA A 307 22.41 -4.38 -11.11
C ALA A 307 23.60 -3.46 -11.39
N ARG A 308 24.76 -4.01 -11.77
CA ARG A 308 25.94 -3.21 -12.17
C ARG A 308 25.69 -2.43 -13.46
N SER A 309 25.00 -3.00 -14.43
CA SER A 309 24.70 -2.36 -15.70
C SER A 309 23.75 -1.18 -15.52
N PHE A 310 22.67 -1.36 -14.74
CA PHE A 310 21.80 -0.26 -14.36
C PHE A 310 22.55 0.82 -13.55
N CYS A 311 23.47 0.41 -12.66
CA CYS A 311 24.27 1.35 -11.88
C CYS A 311 25.13 2.24 -12.78
N ALA A 312 25.79 1.67 -13.80
CA ALA A 312 26.64 2.42 -14.72
C ALA A 312 25.86 3.55 -15.44
N VAL A 313 24.70 3.24 -16.00
CA VAL A 313 23.88 4.26 -16.70
C VAL A 313 23.30 5.32 -15.76
N LEU A 314 23.02 4.98 -14.50
CA LEU A 314 22.52 5.94 -13.51
C LEU A 314 23.63 6.85 -12.97
N LEU A 315 24.87 6.35 -12.84
CA LEU A 315 26.02 7.17 -12.45
C LEU A 315 26.36 8.24 -13.51
N ASP A 316 26.14 7.92 -14.78
CA ASP A 316 26.40 8.82 -15.90
C ASP A 316 25.26 9.85 -16.14
N GLU A 317 24.13 9.72 -15.43
CA GLU A 317 22.98 10.63 -15.56
C GLU A 317 23.03 11.76 -14.51
N PRO A 318 23.37 13.00 -14.88
CA PRO A 318 23.53 14.11 -13.93
C PRO A 318 22.23 14.54 -13.23
N ARG A 319 21.05 14.17 -13.75
CA ARG A 319 19.74 14.44 -13.11
C ARG A 319 19.42 13.47 -11.98
N VAL A 320 20.20 12.39 -11.82
CA VAL A 320 20.04 11.37 -10.79
C VAL A 320 21.02 11.62 -9.63
N GLY A 321 20.51 11.61 -8.41
CA GLY A 321 21.29 11.67 -7.17
C GLY A 321 21.59 10.28 -6.62
N ASP A 322 21.29 10.08 -5.34
CA ASP A 322 21.33 8.74 -4.75
C ASP A 322 20.34 7.81 -5.46
N PHE A 323 20.64 6.52 -5.49
CA PHE A 323 19.74 5.54 -6.09
C PHE A 323 19.86 4.15 -5.46
N ARG A 324 18.86 3.32 -5.74
CA ARG A 324 18.82 1.91 -5.38
C ARG A 324 18.26 1.09 -6.52
N ILE A 325 18.91 -0.03 -6.79
CA ILE A 325 18.53 -1.03 -7.77
C ILE A 325 18.26 -2.32 -7.01
N VAL A 326 17.05 -2.84 -7.14
CA VAL A 326 16.72 -4.19 -6.66
C VAL A 326 16.29 -5.03 -7.85
N ALA A 327 17.08 -6.05 -8.17
CA ALA A 327 16.79 -6.95 -9.28
C ALA A 327 16.34 -8.32 -8.76
N SER A 328 15.35 -8.89 -9.43
CA SER A 328 14.90 -10.28 -9.24
C SER A 328 14.84 -10.97 -10.60
N HIS A 329 15.63 -12.02 -10.76
CA HIS A 329 15.55 -12.97 -11.86
C HIS A 329 14.64 -14.11 -11.45
N GLN A 330 13.48 -14.25 -12.12
CA GLN A 330 12.51 -15.30 -11.81
C GLN A 330 12.97 -16.63 -12.41
N GLU A 331 13.87 -17.31 -11.72
CA GLU A 331 14.58 -18.47 -12.25
C GLU A 331 13.61 -19.54 -12.77
N SER A 332 13.82 -19.95 -14.02
CA SER A 332 12.97 -20.96 -14.67
C SER A 332 13.38 -22.39 -14.34
N LEU A 333 14.63 -22.60 -13.89
CA LEU A 333 15.16 -23.91 -13.51
C LEU A 333 14.98 -24.20 -12.00
N HIS A 334 14.74 -23.18 -11.19
CA HIS A 334 14.65 -23.28 -9.74
C HIS A 334 13.26 -22.89 -9.24
N SER A 335 12.91 -23.31 -8.02
CA SER A 335 11.66 -22.91 -7.36
C SER A 335 11.82 -21.67 -6.48
N HIS A 336 12.81 -20.83 -6.79
CA HIS A 336 13.16 -19.61 -6.09
C HIS A 336 13.89 -18.66 -7.03
N ASP A 337 13.84 -17.36 -6.75
CA ASP A 337 14.43 -16.32 -7.59
C ASP A 337 15.87 -16.01 -7.18
N ALA A 338 16.69 -15.60 -8.14
CA ALA A 338 17.99 -14.99 -7.86
C ALA A 338 17.80 -13.48 -7.70
N VAL A 339 18.34 -12.89 -6.63
CA VAL A 339 18.10 -11.48 -6.28
C VAL A 339 19.40 -10.72 -6.04
N SER A 340 19.41 -9.43 -6.36
CA SER A 340 20.51 -8.53 -6.03
C SER A 340 19.98 -7.16 -5.58
N VAL A 341 20.73 -6.50 -4.70
CA VAL A 341 20.46 -5.14 -4.22
C VAL A 341 21.75 -4.34 -4.36
N LEU A 342 21.68 -3.20 -5.03
CA LEU A 342 22.77 -2.22 -5.11
C LEU A 342 22.21 -0.87 -4.67
N THR A 343 22.90 -0.21 -3.74
CA THR A 343 22.56 1.14 -3.28
C THR A 343 23.75 2.06 -3.46
N GLN A 344 23.51 3.24 -4.03
CA GLN A 344 24.45 4.33 -4.15
C GLN A 344 23.96 5.51 -3.31
N GLY A 345 24.81 5.96 -2.37
CA GLY A 345 24.50 7.08 -1.47
C GLY A 345 23.61 6.72 -0.26
N PRO A 346 23.43 7.65 0.70
CA PRO A 346 22.72 7.41 1.95
C PRO A 346 21.19 7.31 1.84
N THR A 347 20.53 7.91 0.83
CA THR A 347 19.07 8.04 0.77
C THR A 347 18.33 6.70 0.90
N PHE A 348 18.87 5.62 0.34
CA PHE A 348 18.23 4.29 0.34
C PHE A 348 18.98 3.26 1.19
N ALA A 349 19.97 3.69 1.97
CA ALA A 349 20.76 2.80 2.82
C ALA A 349 19.88 2.22 3.93
N SER A 350 19.94 0.90 4.11
CA SER A 350 19.24 0.18 5.18
C SER A 350 20.05 -1.03 5.59
N GLU A 351 20.20 -1.23 6.90
CA GLU A 351 20.88 -2.42 7.45
C GLU A 351 19.99 -3.67 7.37
N SER A 352 18.68 -3.49 7.44
CA SER A 352 17.69 -4.57 7.34
C SER A 352 16.92 -4.48 6.02
N LEU A 353 16.53 -5.64 5.49
CA LEU A 353 15.60 -5.72 4.37
C LEU A 353 14.19 -6.03 4.87
N ASP A 354 13.19 -5.40 4.28
CA ASP A 354 11.79 -5.75 4.54
C ASP A 354 11.56 -7.21 4.09
N PRO A 355 10.93 -8.09 4.92
CA PRO A 355 10.69 -9.49 4.56
C PRO A 355 9.87 -9.71 3.28
N LYS A 356 9.15 -8.68 2.80
CA LYS A 356 8.36 -8.70 1.57
C LYS A 356 8.99 -7.89 0.42
N LEU A 357 10.21 -7.39 0.57
CA LEU A 357 10.89 -6.59 -0.46
C LEU A 357 10.85 -7.28 -1.83
N PHE A 358 11.29 -8.54 -1.89
CA PHE A 358 11.35 -9.32 -3.13
C PHE A 358 9.99 -9.86 -3.58
N ASN A 359 9.04 -10.05 -2.65
CA ASN A 359 7.69 -10.55 -2.97
C ASN A 359 6.89 -9.62 -3.86
N THR A 360 7.38 -8.41 -4.15
CA THR A 360 6.72 -7.44 -5.04
C THR A 360 7.49 -7.21 -6.33
N LEU A 361 8.59 -7.93 -6.57
CA LEU A 361 9.43 -7.85 -7.77
C LEU A 361 9.08 -8.96 -8.76
N PHE A 362 7.79 -9.07 -9.03
CA PHE A 362 7.28 -9.96 -10.06
C PHE A 362 6.25 -9.22 -10.89
N HIS A 363 6.15 -9.61 -12.17
CA HIS A 363 5.17 -9.01 -13.05
C HIS A 363 3.78 -9.56 -12.71
N VAL A 364 2.92 -8.68 -12.21
CA VAL A 364 1.48 -8.97 -12.02
C VAL A 364 0.81 -8.74 -13.38
N GLY A 365 0.36 -9.83 -14.00
CA GLY A 365 -0.15 -9.84 -15.38
C GLY A 365 -1.46 -9.10 -15.60
#